data_AF-A0A8J7K613-F1
#
_entry.id   AF-A0A8J7K613-F1
#
_cell.length_a   1.000
_cell.length_b   1.000
_cell.length_c   1.000
_cell.angle_alpha   90.00
_cell.angle_beta   90.00
_cell.angle_gamma   90.00
#
_symmetry.space_group_name_H-M   'P 1'
#
loop_
_entity.id
_entity.type
_entity.pdbx_description
1 polymer ?
#
loop_
_entity_poly.entity_id
_entity_poly.type
_entity_poly.pdbx_seq_one_letter_code
_entity_poly.pdbx_strand_id
1 'polypeptide(L)'
;MKPWNWILTSLVLVTSVSLPKAEAKNVLETETNQAESTFSVSVNDNQLTTEQPILIALNDIYWGPDQDFQIRMPGSIQENEQRLLMSWSDTTQTAYMIVNTDLPVETPYLSAEQTREILQTSMRGQMTTTGQIIRSTNLEIDGYPGLELLVQHSDGKTGQYQGFIVKGRMYVIGAITEGELTTEAVNFFDSFGVYPERVR
;
A
#
# COMPACT_ATOMS: atom_id res chain seq x y z
N MET A 1 -18.70 16.35 -4.21
CA MET A 1 -17.83 15.20 -3.88
C MET A 1 -18.63 13.94 -4.16
N LYS A 2 -18.18 13.09 -5.09
CA LYS A 2 -18.86 11.81 -5.40
C LYS A 2 -18.49 10.79 -4.31
N PRO A 3 -19.42 9.95 -3.83
CA PRO A 3 -19.10 8.86 -2.91
C PRO A 3 -18.31 7.77 -3.65
N TRP A 4 -17.16 7.39 -3.09
CA TRP A 4 -16.26 6.37 -3.60
C TRP A 4 -16.64 5.03 -2.96
N ASN A 5 -17.34 4.16 -3.69
CA ASN A 5 -17.80 2.85 -3.22
C ASN A 5 -16.88 1.74 -3.72
N TRP A 6 -16.22 1.03 -2.81
CA TRP A 6 -15.63 -0.27 -3.10
C TRP A 6 -16.69 -1.35 -2.90
N ILE A 7 -17.05 -2.08 -3.96
CA ILE A 7 -17.89 -3.28 -3.88
C ILE A 7 -16.98 -4.47 -4.18
N LEU A 8 -16.52 -5.16 -3.15
CA LEU A 8 -15.90 -6.48 -3.27
C LEU A 8 -17.02 -7.52 -3.21
N THR A 9 -17.26 -8.16 -4.36
CA THR A 9 -18.27 -9.21 -4.47
C THR A 9 -17.69 -10.52 -3.95
N SER A 10 -18.46 -11.19 -3.12
CA SER A 10 -18.17 -12.45 -2.44
C SER A 10 -17.88 -13.61 -3.40
N LEU A 11 -16.90 -14.44 -3.04
CA LEU A 11 -16.80 -15.83 -3.51
C LEU A 11 -16.67 -16.75 -2.29
N VAL A 12 -17.52 -17.77 -2.23
CA VAL A 12 -17.76 -18.64 -1.07
C VAL A 12 -17.30 -20.08 -1.36
N LEU A 13 -16.58 -20.63 -0.38
CA LEU A 13 -16.34 -22.03 0.06
C LEU A 13 -15.96 -23.14 -0.95
N VAL A 14 -14.89 -23.89 -0.61
CA VAL A 14 -14.95 -25.35 -0.34
C VAL A 14 -13.95 -25.74 0.79
N THR A 15 -14.34 -26.74 1.58
CA THR A 15 -13.86 -27.23 2.89
C THR A 15 -12.68 -28.23 2.89
N SER A 16 -11.93 -28.23 4.02
CA SER A 16 -11.32 -29.39 4.75
C SER A 16 -10.21 -30.20 4.02
N VAL A 17 -9.09 -30.64 4.61
CA VAL A 17 -8.85 -31.38 5.88
C VAL A 17 -7.37 -31.20 6.29
N SER A 18 -7.07 -31.25 7.60
CA SER A 18 -5.72 -31.25 8.18
C SER A 18 -5.02 -32.62 8.12
N LEU A 19 -3.68 -32.61 8.05
CA LEU A 19 -2.73 -33.53 8.73
C LEU A 19 -1.26 -33.09 8.49
N PRO A 20 -0.29 -33.48 9.35
CA PRO A 20 0.93 -32.68 9.60
C PRO A 20 2.22 -33.17 8.92
N LYS A 21 3.19 -32.24 8.92
CA LYS A 21 4.66 -32.38 9.10
C LYS A 21 5.48 -33.14 8.05
N ALA A 22 6.44 -32.42 7.47
CA ALA A 22 7.85 -32.84 7.40
C ALA A 22 8.76 -31.60 7.29
N GLU A 23 9.76 -31.53 8.16
CA GLU A 23 10.88 -30.60 8.10
C GLU A 23 11.87 -31.07 7.03
N ALA A 24 12.48 -30.12 6.31
CA ALA A 24 13.75 -30.35 5.63
C ALA A 24 14.70 -29.20 5.96
N LYS A 25 15.81 -29.58 6.60
CA LYS A 25 16.94 -28.75 7.00
C LYS A 25 18.06 -29.02 6.00
N ASN A 26 18.61 -27.99 5.37
CA ASN A 26 20.05 -27.78 5.13
C ASN A 26 20.22 -26.46 4.37
N VAL A 27 20.80 -25.45 5.01
CA VAL A 27 22.24 -25.13 5.10
C VAL A 27 22.66 -24.19 3.98
N LEU A 28 23.03 -23.01 4.46
CA LEU A 28 23.60 -21.83 3.84
C LEU A 28 24.81 -22.17 2.94
N GLU A 29 24.93 -21.49 1.80
CA GLU A 29 26.06 -20.59 1.53
C GLU A 29 25.84 -19.79 0.23
N THR A 30 25.90 -18.48 0.41
CA THR A 30 25.99 -17.40 -0.58
C THR A 30 27.42 -17.29 -1.09
N GLU A 31 27.61 -16.91 -2.36
CA GLU A 31 28.65 -16.00 -2.90
C GLU A 31 28.55 -16.00 -4.45
N THR A 32 28.03 -14.94 -5.09
CA THR A 32 28.66 -13.70 -5.63
C THR A 32 29.15 -13.77 -7.09
N ASN A 33 28.98 -12.62 -7.75
CA ASN A 33 29.54 -12.10 -9.02
C ASN A 33 28.61 -12.24 -10.24
N GLN A 34 27.89 -11.19 -10.66
CA GLN A 34 28.36 -9.93 -11.29
C GLN A 34 28.90 -10.14 -12.71
N ALA A 35 28.13 -9.69 -13.72
CA ALA A 35 28.58 -8.88 -14.85
C ALA A 35 27.37 -8.62 -15.78
N GLU A 36 26.92 -7.36 -15.84
CA GLU A 36 27.02 -6.48 -17.02
C GLU A 36 25.93 -6.74 -18.07
N SER A 37 24.99 -5.80 -18.18
CA SER A 37 24.29 -5.60 -19.45
C SER A 37 24.23 -4.12 -19.77
N THR A 38 24.74 -3.85 -20.97
CA THR A 38 25.15 -2.57 -21.51
C THR A 38 23.95 -1.72 -21.89
N PHE A 39 23.99 -0.45 -21.48
CA PHE A 39 23.05 0.57 -21.92
C PHE A 39 23.11 0.73 -23.44
N SER A 40 21.98 0.56 -24.13
CA SER A 40 21.81 0.91 -25.54
C SER A 40 20.45 1.56 -25.72
N VAL A 41 20.44 2.90 -25.76
CA VAL A 41 19.27 3.68 -26.16
C VAL A 41 19.15 3.63 -27.67
N SER A 42 17.94 3.32 -28.15
CA SER A 42 17.52 3.58 -29.53
C SER A 42 16.08 4.10 -29.49
N VAL A 43 15.93 5.39 -29.73
CA VAL A 43 14.64 6.09 -29.89
C VAL A 43 14.12 5.84 -31.31
N ASN A 44 12.84 5.52 -31.45
CA ASN A 44 12.05 6.01 -32.59
C ASN A 44 10.55 6.05 -32.27
N ASP A 45 9.92 7.07 -32.85
CA ASP A 45 8.66 7.72 -32.52
C ASP A 45 7.35 6.94 -32.80
N ASN A 46 6.32 7.38 -32.04
CA ASN A 46 4.89 7.43 -32.35
C ASN A 46 4.11 6.12 -32.52
N GLN A 47 3.45 5.69 -31.44
CA GLN A 47 2.12 5.06 -31.52
C GLN A 47 1.41 5.13 -30.15
N LEU A 48 0.10 5.36 -30.18
CA LEU A 48 -0.79 5.42 -29.01
C LEU A 48 -0.46 4.29 -28.01
N THR A 49 0.08 4.65 -26.86
CA THR A 49 0.27 3.72 -25.75
C THR A 49 -1.09 3.45 -25.12
N THR A 50 -1.69 2.34 -25.51
CA THR A 50 -2.58 1.62 -24.60
C THR A 50 -1.70 1.29 -23.38
N GLU A 51 -1.96 1.90 -22.23
CA GLU A 51 -1.16 1.68 -21.02
C GLU A 51 -1.11 0.18 -20.74
N GLN A 52 0.02 -0.46 -21.07
CA GLN A 52 0.30 -1.79 -20.59
C GLN A 52 0.43 -1.70 -19.08
N PRO A 53 -0.20 -2.58 -18.29
CA PRO A 53 0.02 -2.60 -16.86
C PRO A 53 1.51 -2.77 -16.64
N ILE A 54 2.11 -1.83 -15.89
CA ILE A 54 3.51 -1.92 -15.50
C ILE A 54 3.68 -3.26 -14.78
N LEU A 55 4.45 -4.17 -15.36
CA LEU A 55 4.74 -5.48 -14.78
C LEU A 55 5.71 -5.28 -13.61
N ILE A 56 5.17 -5.13 -12.41
CA ILE A 56 5.96 -5.05 -11.16
C ILE A 56 6.25 -6.49 -10.72
N ALA A 57 7.53 -6.84 -10.57
CA ALA A 57 7.91 -8.16 -10.08
C ALA A 57 7.48 -8.34 -8.61
N LEU A 58 7.24 -9.60 -8.21
CA LEU A 58 6.83 -9.93 -6.85
C LEU A 58 7.89 -9.44 -5.84
N ASN A 59 7.48 -8.64 -4.85
CA ASN A 59 8.36 -7.99 -3.87
C ASN A 59 9.35 -6.98 -4.46
N ASP A 60 9.07 -6.39 -5.62
CA ASP A 60 9.85 -5.28 -6.16
C ASP A 60 9.42 -3.94 -5.55
N ILE A 61 10.30 -2.93 -5.68
CA ILE A 61 10.00 -1.57 -5.28
C ILE A 61 9.18 -0.93 -6.41
N TYR A 62 7.94 -0.56 -6.07
CA TYR A 62 7.12 0.27 -6.92
C TYR A 62 7.45 1.75 -6.69
N TRP A 63 7.53 2.49 -7.79
CA TRP A 63 7.58 3.95 -7.78
C TRP A 63 6.24 4.51 -8.23
N GLY A 64 5.71 5.46 -7.46
CA GLY A 64 4.51 6.20 -7.84
C GLY A 64 4.66 6.84 -9.22
N PRO A 65 3.55 7.09 -9.95
CA PRO A 65 3.61 7.68 -11.30
C PRO A 65 4.32 9.03 -11.34
N ASP A 66 4.17 9.85 -10.29
CA ASP A 66 4.84 11.14 -10.13
C ASP A 66 6.25 11.01 -9.50
N GLN A 67 6.69 9.77 -9.22
CA GLN A 67 7.93 9.40 -8.53
C GLN A 67 8.10 10.07 -7.16
N ASP A 68 7.00 10.46 -6.55
CA ASP A 68 6.88 11.16 -5.27
C ASP A 68 6.76 10.20 -4.08
N PHE A 69 6.60 8.90 -4.34
CA PHE A 69 6.74 7.85 -3.34
C PHE A 69 7.33 6.58 -3.94
N GLN A 70 7.85 5.74 -3.06
CA GLN A 70 8.17 4.35 -3.35
C GLN A 70 7.56 3.43 -2.29
N ILE A 71 7.25 2.20 -2.67
CA ILE A 71 6.74 1.17 -1.73
C ILE A 71 7.01 -0.22 -2.27
N ARG A 72 7.29 -1.19 -1.40
CA ARG A 72 7.45 -2.59 -1.79
C ARG A 72 6.10 -3.30 -1.74
N MET A 73 5.56 -3.75 -2.88
CA MET A 73 4.26 -4.44 -2.91
C MET A 73 4.42 -5.95 -2.74
N PRO A 74 3.81 -6.56 -1.69
CA PRO A 74 3.81 -8.01 -1.54
C PRO A 74 2.85 -8.68 -2.52
N GLY A 75 3.15 -9.91 -2.90
CA GLY A 75 2.26 -10.73 -3.72
C GLY A 75 2.11 -10.24 -5.16
N SER A 76 0.94 -10.49 -5.75
CA SER A 76 0.64 -10.19 -7.15
C SER A 76 -0.22 -8.93 -7.26
N ILE A 77 0.19 -7.99 -8.11
CA ILE A 77 -0.57 -6.77 -8.39
C ILE A 77 -1.94 -7.14 -8.97
N GLN A 78 -2.98 -6.55 -8.40
CA GLN A 78 -4.37 -6.73 -8.84
C GLN A 78 -4.86 -5.50 -9.60
N GLU A 79 -4.52 -4.30 -9.12
CA GLU A 79 -4.91 -3.02 -9.72
C GLU A 79 -3.71 -2.06 -9.70
N ASN A 80 -3.52 -1.33 -10.79
CA ASN A 80 -2.47 -0.32 -10.93
C ASN A 80 -3.02 0.85 -11.76
N GLU A 81 -3.65 1.79 -11.06
CA GLU A 81 -4.17 3.02 -11.61
C GLU A 81 -3.33 4.21 -11.12
N GLN A 82 -3.53 5.38 -11.75
CA GLN A 82 -2.75 6.59 -11.42
C GLN A 82 -2.72 6.95 -9.93
N ARG A 83 -3.81 6.68 -9.20
CA ARG A 83 -3.99 7.06 -7.79
C ARG A 83 -4.16 5.88 -6.85
N LEU A 84 -4.09 4.67 -7.37
CA LEU A 84 -4.35 3.44 -6.62
C LEU A 84 -3.44 2.33 -7.10
N LEU A 85 -2.79 1.66 -6.16
CA LEU A 85 -2.10 0.41 -6.40
C LEU A 85 -2.58 -0.62 -5.37
N MET A 86 -2.97 -1.81 -5.85
CA MET A 86 -3.41 -2.91 -5.00
C MET A 86 -2.69 -4.21 -5.38
N SER A 87 -2.40 -5.02 -4.37
CA SER A 87 -1.87 -6.37 -4.55
C SER A 87 -2.51 -7.37 -3.59
N TRP A 88 -2.37 -8.64 -3.92
CA TRP A 88 -2.86 -9.75 -3.11
C TRP A 88 -1.73 -10.74 -2.86
N SER A 89 -1.53 -11.10 -1.59
CA SER A 89 -0.59 -12.14 -1.16
C SER A 89 -1.34 -13.41 -0.80
N ASP A 90 -1.18 -14.47 -1.61
CA ASP A 90 -1.74 -15.79 -1.31
C ASP A 90 -1.09 -16.42 -0.07
N THR A 91 0.17 -16.07 0.22
CA THR A 91 0.91 -16.61 1.37
C THR A 91 0.28 -16.18 2.69
N THR A 92 -0.10 -14.91 2.79
CA THR A 92 -0.62 -14.31 4.02
C THR A 92 -2.12 -14.04 3.96
N GLN A 93 -2.78 -14.34 2.82
CA GLN A 93 -4.18 -14.04 2.55
C GLN A 93 -4.49 -12.56 2.90
N THR A 94 -3.63 -11.67 2.39
CA THR A 94 -3.67 -10.24 2.71
C THR A 94 -3.74 -9.41 1.43
N ALA A 95 -4.69 -8.49 1.39
CA ALA A 95 -4.75 -7.43 0.39
C ALA A 95 -3.92 -6.24 0.87
N TYR A 96 -3.05 -5.73 0.01
CA TYR A 96 -2.25 -4.53 0.26
C TYR A 96 -2.69 -3.44 -0.70
N MET A 97 -2.72 -2.20 -0.22
CA MET A 97 -3.10 -1.06 -1.04
C MET A 97 -2.32 0.19 -0.68
N ILE A 98 -2.12 1.04 -1.68
CA ILE A 98 -1.78 2.45 -1.49
C ILE A 98 -2.69 3.28 -2.39
N VAL A 99 -3.31 4.30 -1.81
CA VAL A 99 -4.07 5.31 -2.51
C VAL A 99 -3.47 6.68 -2.21
N ASN A 100 -3.45 7.56 -3.20
CA ASN A 100 -3.04 8.94 -3.01
C ASN A 100 -4.04 9.92 -3.62
N THR A 101 -4.19 11.09 -2.99
CA THR A 101 -5.04 12.15 -3.51
C THR A 101 -4.43 13.52 -3.21
N ASP A 102 -4.54 14.42 -4.17
CA ASP A 102 -4.16 15.81 -3.95
C ASP A 102 -5.23 16.51 -3.09
N LEU A 103 -4.78 17.33 -2.15
CA LEU A 103 -5.61 18.17 -1.32
C LEU A 103 -5.61 19.61 -1.86
N PRO A 104 -6.59 20.45 -1.46
CA PRO A 104 -6.62 21.85 -1.88
C PRO A 104 -5.32 22.61 -1.54
N VAL A 105 -4.99 23.61 -2.36
CA VAL A 105 -3.73 24.39 -2.35
C VAL A 105 -3.36 25.07 -1.02
N GLU A 106 -4.26 25.13 -0.05
CA GLU A 106 -4.02 25.69 1.28
C GLU A 106 -3.36 24.68 2.25
N THR A 107 -3.37 23.40 1.90
CA THR A 107 -2.88 22.31 2.75
C THR A 107 -1.36 22.28 3.02
N PRO A 108 -0.46 22.85 2.20
CA PRO A 108 0.97 22.92 2.54
C PRO A 108 1.31 23.78 3.76
N TYR A 109 0.37 24.61 4.23
CA TYR A 109 0.54 25.53 5.37
C TYR A 109 -0.07 25.01 6.68
N LEU A 110 -0.58 23.79 6.69
CA LEU A 110 -1.24 23.22 7.86
C LEU A 110 -0.23 22.96 8.98
N SER A 111 -0.65 23.24 10.21
CA SER A 111 0.08 22.78 11.39
C SER A 111 -0.01 21.24 11.51
N ALA A 112 0.86 20.67 12.34
CA ALA A 112 0.81 19.23 12.60
C ALA A 112 -0.52 18.78 13.25
N GLU A 113 -1.13 19.65 14.08
CA GLU A 113 -2.44 19.39 14.69
C GLU A 113 -3.54 19.40 13.64
N GLN A 114 -3.58 20.42 12.77
CA GLN A 114 -4.56 20.50 11.68
C GLN A 114 -4.44 19.33 10.70
N THR A 115 -3.20 18.92 10.40
CA THR A 115 -2.94 17.74 9.57
C THR A 115 -3.52 16.47 10.21
N ARG A 116 -3.30 16.28 11.52
CA ARG A 116 -3.87 15.14 12.25
C ARG A 116 -5.39 15.19 12.31
N GLU A 117 -6.00 16.36 12.48
CA GLU A 117 -7.46 16.50 12.45
C GLU A 117 -8.05 16.13 11.09
N ILE A 118 -7.40 16.53 9.99
CA ILE A 118 -7.82 16.14 8.63
C ILE A 118 -7.69 14.63 8.44
N LEU A 119 -6.55 14.03 8.84
CA LEU A 119 -6.36 12.58 8.76
C LEU A 119 -7.40 11.83 9.60
N GLN A 120 -7.65 12.29 10.83
CA GLN A 120 -8.66 11.70 11.70
C GLN A 120 -10.05 11.80 11.07
N THR A 121 -10.43 12.96 10.54
CA THR A 121 -11.75 13.15 9.94
C THR A 121 -11.91 12.31 8.68
N SER A 122 -10.95 12.38 7.75
CA SER A 122 -10.98 11.67 6.48
C SER A 122 -10.90 10.15 6.66
N MET A 123 -9.89 9.66 7.37
CA MET A 123 -9.69 8.21 7.53
C MET A 123 -10.77 7.61 8.43
N ARG A 124 -11.05 8.19 9.61
CA ARG A 124 -12.06 7.60 10.51
C ARG A 124 -13.45 7.67 9.89
N GLY A 125 -13.77 8.78 9.21
CA GLY A 125 -15.04 8.94 8.49
C GLY A 125 -15.27 7.82 7.47
N GLN A 126 -14.24 7.42 6.72
CA GLN A 126 -14.33 6.30 5.79
C GLN A 126 -14.36 4.95 6.51
N MET A 127 -13.41 4.69 7.42
CA MET A 127 -13.26 3.36 8.04
C MET A 127 -14.45 2.97 8.91
N THR A 128 -15.11 3.93 9.57
CA THR A 128 -16.32 3.68 10.36
C THR A 128 -17.54 3.26 9.54
N THR A 129 -17.53 3.48 8.21
CA THR A 129 -18.58 2.95 7.33
C THR A 129 -18.42 1.46 7.01
N THR A 130 -17.20 0.93 7.19
CA THR A 130 -16.83 -0.46 6.83
C THR A 130 -16.51 -1.34 8.04
N GLY A 131 -16.41 -0.76 9.24
CA GLY A 131 -15.98 -1.47 10.43
C GLY A 131 -15.89 -0.60 11.68
N GLN A 132 -15.39 -1.19 12.75
CA GLN A 132 -15.11 -0.53 14.03
C GLN A 132 -13.62 -0.22 14.15
N ILE A 133 -13.28 1.01 14.53
CA ILE A 133 -11.90 1.38 14.86
C ILE A 133 -11.56 0.86 16.25
N ILE A 134 -10.61 -0.07 16.31
CA ILE A 134 -10.14 -0.70 17.55
C ILE A 134 -8.99 0.09 18.16
N ARG A 135 -8.10 0.64 17.32
CA ARG A 135 -6.95 1.44 17.75
C ARG A 135 -6.73 2.62 16.84
N SER A 136 -6.24 3.72 17.41
CA SER A 136 -5.80 4.92 16.69
C SER A 136 -4.48 5.37 17.30
N THR A 137 -3.46 5.57 16.47
CA THR A 137 -2.11 5.92 16.93
C THR A 137 -1.55 7.02 16.04
N ASN A 138 -0.97 8.06 16.64
CA ASN A 138 -0.27 9.09 15.87
C ASN A 138 1.05 8.53 15.37
N LEU A 139 1.39 8.84 14.12
CA LEU A 139 2.65 8.47 13.49
C LEU A 139 3.36 9.73 12.96
N GLU A 140 4.59 9.54 12.50
CA GLU A 140 5.36 10.53 11.77
C GLU A 140 6.28 9.82 10.77
N ILE A 141 6.39 10.36 9.55
CA ILE A 141 7.34 9.89 8.54
C ILE A 141 8.12 11.09 8.01
N ASP A 142 9.45 11.07 8.12
CA ASP A 142 10.32 12.16 7.66
C ASP A 142 9.88 13.57 8.08
N GLY A 143 9.38 13.71 9.31
CA GLY A 143 8.86 14.98 9.85
C GLY A 143 7.42 15.32 9.46
N TYR A 144 6.76 14.49 8.67
CA TYR A 144 5.35 14.66 8.29
C TYR A 144 4.43 13.88 9.23
N PRO A 145 3.46 14.55 9.87
CA PRO A 145 2.54 13.91 10.78
C PRO A 145 1.61 12.93 10.04
N GLY A 146 1.40 11.77 10.68
CA GLY A 146 0.55 10.70 10.18
C GLY A 146 -0.40 10.15 11.24
N LEU A 147 -1.24 9.22 10.80
CA LEU A 147 -2.22 8.52 11.64
C LEU A 147 -2.27 7.04 11.24
N GLU A 148 -2.17 6.16 12.22
CA GLU A 148 -2.49 4.75 12.07
C GLU A 148 -3.86 4.44 12.66
N LEU A 149 -4.64 3.63 11.95
CA LEU A 149 -5.88 3.04 12.42
C LEU A 149 -5.80 1.51 12.31
N LEU A 150 -6.20 0.83 13.39
CA LEU A 150 -6.53 -0.60 13.36
C LEU A 150 -8.06 -0.72 13.34
N VAL A 151 -8.58 -1.45 12.37
CA VAL A 151 -10.00 -1.55 12.06
C VAL A 151 -10.41 -3.02 12.07
N GLN A 152 -11.49 -3.33 12.77
CA GLN A 152 -12.20 -4.59 12.64
C GLN A 152 -13.35 -4.38 11.65
N HIS A 153 -13.26 -4.95 10.46
CA HIS A 153 -14.28 -4.84 9.43
C HIS A 153 -15.52 -5.67 9.77
N SER A 154 -16.66 -5.26 9.22
CA SER A 154 -17.96 -5.92 9.45
C SER A 154 -18.03 -7.34 8.89
N ASP A 155 -17.19 -7.67 7.91
CA ASP A 155 -17.02 -9.02 7.35
C ASP A 155 -16.08 -9.91 8.18
N GLY A 156 -15.60 -9.42 9.33
CA GLY A 156 -14.70 -10.15 10.24
C GLY A 156 -13.22 -9.95 9.95
N LYS A 157 -12.85 -9.23 8.87
CA LYS A 157 -11.43 -8.98 8.54
C LYS A 157 -10.79 -7.94 9.45
N THR A 158 -9.48 -8.04 9.60
CA THR A 158 -8.64 -7.04 10.27
C THR A 158 -7.95 -6.17 9.23
N GLY A 159 -8.07 -4.86 9.39
CA GLY A 159 -7.40 -3.85 8.56
C GLY A 159 -6.46 -2.96 9.37
N GLN A 160 -5.24 -2.73 8.90
CA GLN A 160 -4.37 -1.67 9.38
C GLN A 160 -4.20 -0.64 8.27
N TYR A 161 -4.32 0.63 8.63
CA TYR A 161 -4.23 1.74 7.68
C TYR A 161 -3.33 2.83 8.25
N GLN A 162 -2.37 3.29 7.45
CA GLN A 162 -1.52 4.43 7.77
C GLN A 162 -1.79 5.55 6.77
N GLY A 163 -2.06 6.76 7.27
CA GLY A 163 -2.28 7.94 6.45
C GLY A 163 -1.29 9.03 6.76
N PHE A 164 -0.83 9.73 5.72
CA PHE A 164 0.14 10.82 5.79
C PHE A 164 -0.30 11.96 4.88
N ILE A 165 -0.01 13.21 5.27
CA ILE A 165 -0.14 14.37 4.37
C ILE A 165 1.24 14.99 4.17
N VAL A 166 1.70 14.99 2.93
CA VAL A 166 3.03 15.49 2.54
C VAL A 166 2.83 16.52 1.44
N LYS A 167 3.21 17.77 1.72
CA LYS A 167 3.15 18.89 0.76
C LYS A 167 1.82 19.03 0.00
N GLY A 168 0.72 18.73 0.68
CA GLY A 168 -0.63 18.83 0.10
C GLY A 168 -1.12 17.59 -0.65
N ARG A 169 -0.38 16.49 -0.63
CA ARG A 169 -0.86 15.17 -1.07
C ARG A 169 -1.12 14.28 0.14
N MET A 170 -2.29 13.66 0.19
CA MET A 170 -2.61 12.63 1.17
C MET A 170 -2.30 11.26 0.60
N TYR A 171 -1.55 10.46 1.35
CA TYR A 171 -1.31 9.04 1.08
C TYR A 171 -2.03 8.23 2.13
N VAL A 172 -2.69 7.15 1.72
CA VAL A 172 -3.24 6.14 2.62
C VAL A 172 -2.76 4.78 2.16
N ILE A 173 -2.10 4.07 3.06
CA ILE A 173 -1.53 2.76 2.86
C ILE A 173 -2.32 1.79 3.74
N GLY A 174 -2.67 0.61 3.23
CA GLY A 174 -3.52 -0.34 3.94
C GLY A 174 -3.13 -1.80 3.72
N ALA A 175 -3.35 -2.61 4.75
CA ALA A 175 -3.27 -4.06 4.70
C ALA A 175 -4.55 -4.64 5.33
N ILE A 176 -5.24 -5.54 4.61
CA ILE A 176 -6.51 -6.15 5.03
C ILE A 176 -6.39 -7.67 4.93
N THR A 177 -6.67 -8.39 6.01
CA THR A 177 -6.57 -9.85 6.07
C THR A 177 -7.73 -10.47 6.86
N GLU A 178 -8.03 -11.74 6.61
CA GLU A 178 -8.98 -12.53 7.40
C GLU A 178 -8.43 -12.90 8.79
N GLY A 179 -7.10 -12.89 8.95
CA GLY A 179 -6.43 -13.31 10.18
C GLY A 179 -5.78 -12.17 10.95
N GLU A 180 -4.61 -12.47 11.52
CA GLU A 180 -3.74 -11.49 12.15
C GLU A 180 -2.73 -10.94 11.13
N LEU A 181 -2.39 -9.66 11.27
CA LEU A 181 -1.36 -9.04 10.44
C LEU A 181 0.00 -9.66 10.73
N THR A 182 0.70 -10.02 9.66
CA THR A 182 1.98 -10.76 9.72
C THR A 182 3.18 -9.83 9.58
N THR A 183 4.39 -10.37 9.71
CA THR A 183 5.64 -9.65 9.42
C THR A 183 5.70 -9.12 7.98
N GLU A 184 5.01 -9.76 7.02
CA GLU A 184 4.91 -9.24 5.64
C GLU A 184 4.21 -7.88 5.61
N ALA A 185 3.17 -7.70 6.42
CA ALA A 185 2.48 -6.41 6.54
C ALA A 185 3.36 -5.35 7.20
N VAL A 186 4.13 -5.71 8.24
CA VAL A 186 5.11 -4.80 8.86
C VAL A 186 6.13 -4.32 7.82
N ASN A 187 6.73 -5.26 7.08
CA ASN A 187 7.70 -4.94 6.03
C ASN A 187 7.10 -4.07 4.91
N PHE A 188 5.82 -4.28 4.58
CA PHE A 188 5.10 -3.46 3.62
C PHE A 188 5.00 -2.00 4.09
N PHE A 189 4.51 -1.76 5.31
CA PHE A 189 4.43 -0.40 5.86
C PHE A 189 5.80 0.26 6.00
N ASP A 190 6.79 -0.46 6.51
CA ASP A 190 8.16 0.04 6.70
C ASP A 190 8.88 0.36 5.39
N SER A 191 8.41 -0.20 4.26
CA SER A 191 9.01 0.06 2.94
C SER A 191 8.56 1.37 2.30
N PHE A 192 7.55 2.04 2.85
CA PHE A 192 7.03 3.27 2.28
C PHE A 192 8.04 4.40 2.45
N GLY A 193 8.43 5.01 1.33
CA GLY A 193 9.25 6.21 1.30
C GLY A 193 8.54 7.30 0.50
N VAL A 194 8.65 8.54 0.94
CA VAL A 194 8.07 9.71 0.27
C VAL A 194 9.16 10.71 -0.12
N TYR A 195 8.97 11.40 -1.23
CA TYR A 195 9.92 12.35 -1.83
C TYR A 195 9.24 13.71 -1.97
N PRO A 196 9.20 14.53 -0.89
CA PRO A 196 8.41 15.75 -0.84
C PRO A 196 8.75 16.78 -1.92
N GLU A 197 9.98 16.77 -2.42
CA GLU A 197 10.45 17.66 -3.49
C GLU A 197 9.82 17.35 -4.87
N ARG A 198 9.16 16.20 -5.00
CA ARG A 198 8.49 15.76 -6.23
C ARG A 198 6.97 15.87 -6.16
N VAL A 199 6.43 16.17 -4.98
CA VAL A 199 5.01 16.44 -4.80
C VAL A 199 4.70 17.80 -5.41
N ARG A 200 3.79 17.83 -6.39
CA ARG A 200 3.38 19.04 -7.13
C ARG A 200 2.07 19.61 -6.63
#